data_AF-A0A2K3LWH1-F1
#
_entry.id   AF-A0A2K3LWH1-F1
#
_cell.length_a   1.000
_cell.length_b   1.000
_cell.length_c   1.000
_cell.angle_alpha   90.00
_cell.angle_beta   90.00
_cell.angle_gamma   90.00
#
_symmetry.space_group_name_H-M   'P 1'
#
loop_
_entity.id
_entity.type
_entity.pdbx_description
1 polymer ?
#
loop_
_entity_poly.entity_id
_entity_poly.type
_entity_poly.pdbx_seq_one_letter_code
_entity_poly.pdbx_strand_id
1 'polypeptide(L)'
;MFRKFLMRNQSSISIAVQEESTVVPGRNVLYDEYKELEQKYADGSVIPKPKIWGGYRLTPHLYEFWQGQKSRLHDRLRYVPHDIDGQRLWKVERLAP
;
A
#
# COMPACT_ATOMS: atom_id res chain seq x y z
N MET A 1 -3.16 16.15 -7.70
CA MET A 1 -2.20 15.72 -8.73
C MET A 1 -1.15 14.84 -8.03
N PHE A 2 -1.25 13.51 -8.10
CA PHE A 2 -0.29 12.62 -7.47
C PHE A 2 1.04 12.69 -8.22
N ARG A 3 2.13 13.00 -7.52
CA ARG A 3 3.47 13.15 -8.09
C ARG A 3 3.96 11.84 -8.72
N LYS A 4 4.62 11.96 -9.87
CA LYS A 4 5.39 10.91 -10.55
C LYS A 4 6.43 10.35 -9.55
N PHE A 5 6.32 9.09 -9.17
CA PHE A 5 7.35 8.40 -8.39
C PHE A 5 8.54 8.13 -9.33
N LEU A 6 9.57 8.98 -9.28
CA LEU A 6 10.86 8.68 -9.87
C LEU A 6 11.67 7.92 -8.83
N MET A 7 12.02 6.68 -9.18
CA MET A 7 12.66 5.71 -8.31
C MET A 7 14.18 5.76 -8.52
N ARG A 8 14.94 5.99 -7.45
CA ARG A 8 16.39 6.29 -7.50
C ARG A 8 17.23 5.56 -6.44
N ASN A 9 16.66 4.57 -5.75
CA ASN A 9 17.32 3.93 -4.61
C ASN A 9 17.26 2.40 -4.70
N GLN A 10 18.01 1.71 -3.84
CA GLN A 10 18.07 0.24 -3.81
C GLN A 10 16.69 -0.43 -3.66
N SER A 11 15.76 0.19 -2.92
CA SER A 11 14.37 -0.29 -2.83
C SER A 11 13.67 -0.36 -4.20
N SER A 12 14.09 0.45 -5.16
CA SER A 12 13.55 0.46 -6.52
C SER A 12 14.09 -0.68 -7.37
N ILE A 13 15.33 -1.11 -7.10
CA ILE A 13 15.95 -2.27 -7.76
C ILE A 13 15.20 -3.52 -7.32
N SER A 14 14.94 -3.70 -6.02
CA SER A 14 14.17 -4.84 -5.51
C SER A 14 12.76 -4.94 -6.12
N ILE A 15 12.10 -3.80 -6.37
CA ILE A 15 10.78 -3.75 -7.00
C ILE A 15 10.84 -4.13 -8.49
N ALA A 16 11.99 -3.93 -9.13
CA ALA A 16 12.20 -4.26 -10.54
C ALA A 16 12.66 -5.71 -10.76
N VAL A 17 13.05 -6.43 -9.72
CA VAL A 17 13.43 -7.85 -9.78
C VAL A 17 12.16 -8.70 -9.92
N GLN A 18 11.91 -9.19 -11.14
CA GLN A 18 10.77 -10.04 -11.52
C GLN A 18 9.36 -9.55 -11.17
N GLU A 19 8.37 -10.24 -11.76
CA GLU A 19 6.96 -10.05 -11.40
C GLU A 19 6.66 -10.71 -10.05
N GLU A 20 6.12 -9.93 -9.12
CA GLU A 20 5.72 -10.40 -7.79
C GLU A 20 4.72 -11.57 -7.89
N SER A 21 4.88 -12.57 -7.03
CA SER A 21 4.03 -13.79 -6.98
C SER A 21 4.16 -14.74 -8.18
N THR A 22 5.25 -14.69 -8.93
CA THR A 22 5.59 -15.69 -9.96
C THR A 22 6.47 -16.83 -9.41
N VAL A 23 6.38 -18.02 -10.02
CA VAL A 23 7.22 -19.17 -9.66
C VAL A 23 8.62 -18.97 -10.23
N VAL A 24 9.64 -19.00 -9.38
CA VAL A 24 11.05 -18.92 -9.79
C VAL A 24 11.81 -20.21 -9.51
N PRO A 25 12.81 -20.59 -10.33
CA PRO A 25 13.56 -21.84 -10.16
C PRO A 25 14.35 -21.94 -8.85
N GLY A 26 14.71 -20.82 -8.24
CA GLY A 26 15.51 -20.77 -7.03
C GLY A 26 15.87 -19.36 -6.61
N ARG A 27 16.37 -19.22 -5.38
CA ARG A 27 16.71 -17.90 -4.80
C ARG A 27 17.86 -17.21 -5.54
N ASN A 28 18.81 -17.97 -6.08
CA ASN A 28 19.96 -17.43 -6.80
C ASN A 28 19.55 -16.58 -8.01
N VAL A 29 18.49 -16.97 -8.73
CA VAL A 29 17.97 -16.23 -9.89
C VAL A 29 17.61 -14.79 -9.49
N LEU A 30 17.00 -14.60 -8.33
CA LEU A 30 16.64 -13.28 -7.80
C LEU A 30 17.88 -12.42 -7.48
N TYR A 31 18.94 -13.04 -6.94
CA TYR A 31 20.19 -12.33 -6.64
C TYR A 31 20.97 -11.94 -7.89
N ASP A 32 20.98 -12.82 -8.89
CA ASP A 32 21.68 -12.56 -10.14
C ASP A 32 21.02 -11.40 -10.88
N GLU A 33 19.69 -11.40 -10.99
CA GLU A 33 18.94 -10.29 -11.59
C GLU A 33 19.04 -8.99 -10.78
N TYR A 34 19.03 -9.06 -9.46
CA TYR A 34 19.27 -7.90 -8.61
C TYR A 34 20.63 -7.27 -8.94
N LYS A 35 21.70 -8.07 -9.06
CA LYS A 35 23.05 -7.58 -9.38
C LYS A 35 23.11 -7.00 -10.79
N GLU A 36 22.46 -7.62 -11.77
CA GLU A 36 22.37 -7.10 -13.13
C GLU A 36 21.72 -5.72 -13.16
N LEU A 37 20.60 -5.55 -12.45
CA LEU A 37 19.91 -4.27 -12.35
C LEU A 37 20.74 -3.24 -11.57
N GLU A 38 21.41 -3.64 -10.48
CA GLU A 38 22.30 -2.76 -9.72
C GLU A 38 23.45 -2.23 -10.58
N GLN A 39 24.09 -3.08 -11.39
CA GLN A 39 25.13 -2.67 -12.34
C GLN A 39 24.56 -1.77 -13.44
N LYS A 40 23.40 -2.13 -13.98
CA LYS A 40 22.74 -1.37 -15.06
C LYS A 40 22.37 0.06 -14.67
N TYR A 41 22.05 0.29 -13.39
CA TYR A 41 21.66 1.61 -12.86
C TYR A 41 22.71 2.21 -11.92
N ALA A 42 23.94 1.71 -11.93
CA ALA A 42 25.04 2.16 -11.07
C ALA A 42 25.47 3.61 -11.34
N ASP A 43 25.21 4.12 -12.55
CA ASP A 43 25.46 5.51 -12.97
C ASP A 43 24.44 6.51 -12.41
N GLY A 44 23.46 6.04 -11.62
CA GLY A 44 22.37 6.87 -11.10
C GLY A 44 21.26 7.13 -12.11
N SER A 45 21.23 6.39 -13.23
CA SER A 45 20.14 6.41 -14.18
C SER A 45 18.80 6.11 -13.52
N VAL A 46 17.73 6.70 -14.06
CA VAL A 46 16.37 6.52 -13.53
C VAL A 46 15.92 5.09 -13.79
N ILE A 47 15.54 4.39 -12.72
CA ILE A 47 14.92 3.07 -12.82
C ILE A 47 13.47 3.28 -13.28
N PRO A 48 13.07 2.72 -14.43
CA PRO A 48 11.70 2.83 -14.89
C PRO A 48 10.79 2.07 -13.92
N LYS A 49 9.74 2.73 -13.47
CA LYS A 49 8.70 2.10 -12.66
C LYS A 49 8.06 0.95 -13.45
N PRO A 50 7.97 -0.29 -12.91
CA PRO A 50 7.31 -1.40 -13.59
C PRO A 50 5.85 -1.06 -13.90
N LYS A 51 5.33 -1.53 -15.05
CA LYS A 51 3.96 -1.25 -15.50
C LYS A 51 2.89 -1.73 -14.50
N ILE A 52 3.14 -2.89 -13.87
CA ILE A 52 2.25 -3.48 -12.88
C ILE A 52 2.34 -2.79 -11.51
N TRP A 53 3.41 -2.02 -11.26
CA TRP A 53 3.63 -1.41 -9.97
C TRP A 53 2.72 -0.19 -9.81
N GLY A 54 1.98 -0.12 -8.72
CA GLY A 54 0.88 0.82 -8.58
C GLY A 54 0.55 1.10 -7.13
N GLY A 55 -0.54 1.82 -6.92
CA GLY A 55 -1.17 1.94 -5.62
C GLY A 55 -2.66 1.71 -5.79
N TYR A 56 -3.27 1.07 -4.81
CA TYR A 56 -4.72 0.98 -4.72
C TYR A 56 -5.24 2.08 -3.80
N ARG A 57 -6.38 2.67 -4.15
CA ARG A 57 -7.14 3.54 -3.25
C ARG A 57 -8.38 2.81 -2.80
N LEU A 58 -8.40 2.42 -1.53
CA LEU A 58 -9.62 1.94 -0.89
C LEU A 58 -10.51 3.14 -0.59
N THR A 59 -11.73 3.13 -1.12
CA THR A 59 -12.77 4.08 -0.74
C THR A 59 -13.59 3.45 0.37
N PRO A 60 -13.44 3.90 1.62
CA PRO A 60 -14.11 3.27 2.74
C PRO A 60 -15.60 3.58 2.71
N HIS A 61 -16.39 2.52 2.83
CA HIS A 61 -17.83 2.61 3.05
C HIS A 61 -18.19 2.74 4.53
N LEU A 62 -17.22 2.52 5.42
CA LEU A 62 -17.35 2.57 6.87
C LEU A 62 -15.96 2.71 7.50
N TYR A 63 -15.89 3.39 8.64
CA TYR A 63 -14.75 3.30 9.56
C TYR A 63 -15.21 2.80 10.93
N GLU A 64 -14.39 1.98 11.58
CA GLU A 64 -14.59 1.62 12.98
C GLU A 64 -13.32 1.95 13.77
N PHE A 65 -13.50 2.68 14.86
CA PHE A 65 -12.45 2.94 15.85
C PHE A 65 -12.72 2.06 17.05
N TRP A 66 -11.80 1.15 17.32
CA TRP A 66 -11.83 0.27 18.48
C TRP A 66 -10.75 0.69 19.48
N GLN A 67 -11.13 0.88 20.74
CA GLN A 67 -10.20 1.18 21.82
C GLN A 67 -10.38 0.18 22.96
N GLY A 68 -9.27 -0.48 23.29
CA GLY A 68 -9.20 -1.47 24.35
C GLY A 68 -9.37 -0.84 25.74
N GLN A 69 -10.07 -1.54 26.62
CA GLN A 69 -10.35 -1.10 27.99
C GLN A 69 -10.08 -2.28 28.94
N LYS A 70 -9.53 -1.99 30.14
CA LYS A 70 -9.20 -3.03 31.14
C LYS A 70 -10.42 -3.80 31.63
N SER A 71 -11.57 -3.13 31.69
CA SER A 71 -12.86 -3.68 32.12
C SER A 71 -13.51 -4.64 31.11
N ARG A 72 -12.87 -4.90 29.96
CA ARG A 72 -13.44 -5.60 28.78
C ARG A 72 -14.62 -4.88 28.12
N LEU A 73 -15.00 -3.69 28.61
CA LEU A 73 -15.99 -2.82 27.98
C LEU A 73 -15.30 -1.89 26.97
N HIS A 74 -14.85 -2.47 25.86
CA HIS A 74 -14.20 -1.77 24.76
C HIS A 74 -15.05 -0.65 24.16
N ASP A 75 -14.42 0.47 23.84
CA ASP A 75 -15.04 1.53 23.09
C ASP A 75 -15.02 1.17 21.60
N ARG A 76 -16.19 1.17 20.98
CA ARG A 76 -16.36 0.90 19.55
C ARG A 76 -17.20 2.00 18.92
N LEU A 77 -16.59 2.80 18.06
CA LEU A 77 -17.24 3.90 17.34
C LEU A 77 -17.25 3.60 15.85
N ARG A 78 -18.45 3.44 15.28
CA ARG A 78 -18.70 3.19 13.87
C ARG A 78 -19.09 4.49 13.16
N TYR A 79 -18.36 4.85 12.12
CA TYR A 79 -18.64 5.98 11.24
C TYR A 79 -19.19 5.44 9.93
N VAL A 80 -20.46 5.73 9.66
CA VAL A 80 -21.15 5.36 8.41
C VAL A 80 -21.43 6.63 7.64
N PRO A 81 -21.05 6.70 6.35
CA PRO A 81 -21.38 7.86 5.57
C PRO A 81 -22.88 7.89 5.25
N HIS A 82 -23.46 9.08 5.27
CA HIS A 82 -24.87 9.33 5.01
C HIS A 82 -24.99 10.57 4.12
N ASP A 83 -25.70 10.43 3.01
CA ASP A 83 -25.92 11.54 2.07
C ASP A 83 -27.23 12.24 2.44
N ILE A 84 -27.16 13.50 2.89
CA ILE A 84 -28.30 14.33 3.25
C ILE A 84 -28.25 15.59 2.40
N ASP A 85 -29.30 15.88 1.64
CA ASP A 85 -29.41 17.05 0.77
C ASP A 85 -28.20 17.25 -0.18
N GLY A 86 -27.67 16.13 -0.70
CA GLY A 86 -26.50 16.13 -1.59
C GLY A 86 -25.15 16.35 -0.89
N GLN A 87 -25.12 16.42 0.45
CA GLN A 87 -23.91 16.52 1.25
C GLN A 87 -23.58 15.19 1.93
N ARG A 88 -22.32 14.78 1.81
CA ARG A 88 -21.78 13.59 2.48
C ARG A 88 -21.47 13.92 3.94
N LEU A 89 -22.30 13.45 4.86
CA LEU A 89 -22.10 13.57 6.30
C LEU A 89 -21.70 12.22 6.89
N TRP A 90 -21.07 12.23 8.06
CA TRP A 90 -20.73 11.00 8.79
C TRP A 90 -21.66 10.82 9.97
N LYS A 91 -22.42 9.72 9.97
CA LYS A 91 -23.18 9.27 11.13
C LYS A 91 -22.25 8.48 12.04
N VAL A 92 -22.22 8.82 13.33
CA VAL A 92 -21.41 8.13 14.34
C VAL A 92 -22.32 7.32 15.26
N GLU A 93 -21.97 6.07 15.47
CA GLU A 93 -22.73 5.13 16.31
C GLU A 93 -21.78 4.41 17.27
N ARG A 94 -22.20 4.25 18.52
CA ARG A 94 -21.47 3.44 19.50
C ARG A 94 -21.97 1.99 19.41
N LEU A 95 -21.03 1.05 19.27
CA LEU A 95 -21.33 -0.37 19.30
C LEU A 95 -21.04 -0.95 20.69
N ALA A 96 -21.73 -2.03 21.03
CA ALA A 96 -21.38 -2.84 22.19
C ALA A 96 -19.98 -3.45 21.99
N PRO A 97 -19.19 -3.61 23.07
CA PRO A 97 -17.84 -4.16 23.02
C PRO A 97 -17.75 -5.55 22.42
#